data_AF-A0A2I0XBF9-F1
#
_entry.id   AF-A0A2I0XBF9-F1
#
_cell.length_a   1.000
_cell.length_b   1.000
_cell.length_c   1.000
_cell.angle_alpha   90.00
_cell.angle_beta   90.00
_cell.angle_gamma   90.00
#
_symmetry.space_group_name_H-M   'P 1'
#
loop_
_entity.id
_entity.type
_entity.pdbx_description
1 polymer ?
#
loop_
_entity_poly.entity_id
_entity_poly.type
_entity_poly.pdbx_seq_one_letter_code
_entity_poly.pdbx_strand_id
1 'polypeptide(L)'
;MSKLMPNLDQQSTKVLNLTVLQRIDPYVEEILMTAAHVTFYEFSIEQNRWSRKDVEGSLFVVKRNTQPRFQFIVMNRRSTGMDAEL
;
A
#
# COMPACT_ATOMS: atom_id res chain seq x y z
N MET A 1 -24.14 0.59 -13.32
CA MET A 1 -23.85 1.91 -12.72
C MET A 1 -22.37 2.19 -12.91
N SER A 2 -22.01 3.16 -13.76
CA SER A 2 -20.62 3.61 -13.87
C SER A 2 -20.20 4.18 -12.52
N LYS A 3 -19.13 3.62 -11.93
CA LYS A 3 -18.55 4.15 -10.70
C LYS A 3 -18.10 5.58 -10.99
N LEU A 4 -18.80 6.57 -10.44
CA LEU A 4 -18.38 7.97 -10.47
C LEU A 4 -17.02 8.03 -9.76
N MET A 5 -15.94 8.06 -10.54
CA MET A 5 -14.64 8.43 -10.01
C MET A 5 -14.61 9.95 -9.97
N PRO A 6 -14.47 10.58 -8.79
CA PRO A 6 -14.23 12.01 -8.75
C PRO A 6 -12.95 12.28 -9.57
N ASN A 7 -13.03 13.21 -10.51
CA ASN A 7 -11.88 13.65 -11.30
C ASN A 7 -11.00 14.53 -10.39
N LEU A 8 -10.26 13.89 -9.50
CA LEU A 8 -9.28 14.54 -8.64
C LEU A 8 -8.03 14.81 -9.48
N ASP A 9 -7.47 16.00 -9.33
CA ASP A 9 -6.14 16.25 -9.87
C ASP A 9 -5.08 15.39 -9.14
N GLN A 10 -3.89 15.30 -9.74
CA GLN A 10 -2.81 14.48 -9.21
C GLN A 10 -2.37 14.93 -7.82
N GLN A 11 -2.44 16.24 -7.54
CA GLN A 11 -2.03 16.82 -6.27
C GLN A 11 -3.00 16.42 -5.14
N SER A 12 -4.31 16.54 -5.37
CA SER A 12 -5.33 16.14 -4.40
C SER A 12 -5.24 14.65 -4.11
N THR A 13 -5.01 13.83 -5.15
CA THR A 13 -4.80 12.38 -4.99
C THR A 13 -3.57 12.07 -4.12
N LYS A 14 -2.45 12.79 -4.32
CA LYS A 14 -1.23 12.62 -3.52
C LYS A 14 -1.46 13.00 -2.05
N VAL A 15 -2.15 14.12 -1.80
CA VAL A 15 -2.47 14.58 -0.43
C VAL A 15 -3.38 13.59 0.29
N LEU A 16 -4.41 13.09 -0.39
CA LEU A 16 -5.33 12.10 0.20
C LEU A 16 -4.61 10.79 0.52
N ASN A 17 -3.80 10.28 -0.41
CA ASN A 17 -3.00 9.08 -0.17
C ASN A 17 -2.06 9.26 1.02
N LEU A 18 -1.32 10.38 1.09
CA LEU A 18 -0.43 10.66 2.21
C LEU A 18 -1.19 10.73 3.53
N THR A 19 -2.34 11.40 3.55
CA THR A 19 -3.21 11.50 4.73
C THR A 19 -3.67 10.12 5.21
N VAL A 20 -4.03 9.23 4.30
CA VAL A 20 -4.44 7.85 4.63
C VAL A 20 -3.26 7.06 5.19
N LEU A 21 -2.08 7.13 4.56
CA LEU A 21 -0.89 6.42 5.03
C LEU A 21 -0.43 6.92 6.40
N GLN A 22 -0.52 8.22 6.68
CA GLN A 22 -0.17 8.80 7.98
C GLN A 22 -1.09 8.37 9.12
N ARG A 23 -2.32 7.91 8.82
CA ARG A 23 -3.20 7.30 9.84
C ARG A 23 -2.73 5.90 10.24
N ILE A 24 -2.02 5.20 9.35
CA ILE A 24 -1.47 3.87 9.59
C ILE A 24 -0.09 4.00 10.24
N ASP A 25 0.75 4.89 9.71
CA ASP A 25 2.09 5.18 10.22
C ASP A 25 2.34 6.70 10.27
N PRO A 26 2.25 7.31 11.47
CA PRO A 26 2.42 8.76 11.65
C PRO A 26 3.79 9.30 11.23
N TYR A 27 4.79 8.43 11.08
CA TYR A 27 6.15 8.83 10.71
C TYR A 27 6.37 8.95 9.21
N VAL A 28 5.38 8.62 8.37
CA VAL A 28 5.45 8.81 6.92
C VAL A 28 5.58 10.29 6.58
N GLU A 29 6.73 10.63 5.98
CA GLU A 29 7.13 11.98 5.59
C GLU A 29 6.76 12.24 4.12
N GLU A 30 6.96 11.26 3.24
CA GLU A 30 6.80 11.42 1.79
C GLU A 30 6.46 10.10 1.09
N ILE A 31 5.61 10.15 0.05
CA ILE A 31 5.41 9.06 -0.91
C ILE A 31 6.41 9.22 -2.06
N LEU A 32 7.31 8.25 -2.21
CA LEU A 32 8.34 8.23 -3.24
C LEU A 32 7.85 7.58 -4.53
N MET A 33 7.03 6.53 -4.42
CA MET A 33 6.51 5.78 -5.57
C MET A 33 5.18 5.12 -5.25
N THR A 34 4.35 4.92 -6.27
CA THR A 34 3.08 4.20 -6.17
C THR A 34 2.96 3.14 -7.25
N ALA A 35 2.43 1.97 -6.90
CA ALA A 35 1.93 0.98 -7.85
C ALA A 35 0.43 0.74 -7.61
N ALA A 36 -0.39 0.87 -8.66
CA ALA A 36 -1.85 0.82 -8.55
C ALA A 36 -2.38 -0.56 -8.16
N HIS A 37 -1.66 -1.62 -8.54
CA HIS A 37 -2.01 -3.02 -8.27
C HIS A 37 -0.76 -3.86 -8.05
N VAL A 38 -0.73 -4.57 -6.93
CA VAL A 38 0.25 -5.59 -6.56
C VAL A 38 -0.46 -6.80 -5.98
N THR A 39 0.17 -7.97 -6.04
CA THR A 39 -0.30 -9.21 -5.42
C THR A 39 0.88 -9.93 -4.78
N PHE A 40 0.73 -10.38 -3.54
CA PHE A 40 1.81 -11.04 -2.82
C PHE A 40 1.84 -12.54 -3.09
N TYR A 41 3.07 -13.06 -3.21
CA TYR A 41 3.36 -14.47 -3.32
C TYR A 41 4.44 -14.82 -2.31
N GLU A 42 4.29 -15.97 -1.68
CA GLU A 42 5.26 -16.53 -0.77
C GLU A 42 5.79 -17.83 -1.36
N PHE A 43 7.10 -17.97 -1.37
CA PHE A 43 7.76 -19.20 -1.81
C PHE A 43 8.03 -20.10 -0.60
N SER A 44 7.45 -21.30 -0.62
CA SER A 44 7.80 -22.34 0.36
C SER A 44 9.02 -23.11 -0.13
N ILE A 45 10.12 -23.02 0.62
CA ILE A 45 11.34 -23.79 0.35
C ILE A 45 11.06 -25.30 0.49
N GLU A 46 10.34 -25.69 1.54
CA GLU A 46 10.00 -27.10 1.82
C GLU A 46 9.18 -27.74 0.69
N GLN A 47 8.21 -27.00 0.14
CA GLN A 47 7.36 -27.49 -0.95
C GLN A 47 7.91 -27.15 -2.34
N ASN A 48 9.00 -26.38 -2.41
CA ASN A 48 9.58 -25.83 -3.64
C ASN A 48 8.52 -25.20 -4.57
N ARG A 49 7.60 -24.40 -4.01
CA ARG A 49 6.44 -23.88 -4.74
C ARG A 49 6.03 -22.49 -4.23
N TRP A 50 5.53 -21.68 -5.16
CA TRP A 50 4.88 -20.40 -4.87
C TRP A 50 3.42 -20.59 -4.46
N SER A 51 3.00 -19.86 -3.42
CA SER A 51 1.60 -19.74 -3.01
C SER A 51 1.19 -18.27 -3.04
N ARG A 52 0.00 -17.99 -3.56
CA ARG A 52 -0.56 -16.64 -3.56
C ARG A 52 -1.08 -16.32 -2.16
N LYS A 53 -0.68 -15.17 -1.61
CA LYS A 53 -1.19 -14.66 -0.33
C LYS A 53 -2.48 -13.87 -0.55
N ASP A 54 -3.28 -13.71 0.51
CA ASP A 54 -4.51 -12.91 0.47
C ASP A 54 -4.24 -11.40 0.64
N VAL A 55 -3.17 -10.93 -0.01
CA VAL A 55 -2.72 -9.54 0.03
C VAL A 55 -2.63 -9.05 -1.40
N GLU A 56 -3.56 -8.17 -1.75
CA GLU A 56 -3.71 -7.64 -3.10
C GLU A 56 -4.28 -6.23 -3.04
N GLY A 57 -3.60 -5.27 -3.66
CA GLY A 57 -3.99 -3.87 -3.52
C GLY A 57 -3.01 -2.89 -4.12
N SER A 58 -3.04 -1.64 -3.66
CA SER A 58 -2.08 -0.61 -4.07
C SER A 58 -0.87 -0.59 -3.15
N LEU A 59 0.32 -0.43 -3.72
CA LEU A 59 1.58 -0.32 -2.99
C LEU A 59 2.10 1.12 -3.02
N PHE A 60 2.65 1.54 -1.88
CA PHE A 60 3.27 2.85 -1.69
C PHE A 60 4.69 2.66 -1.16
N VAL A 61 5.70 3.20 -1.82
CA VAL A 61 7.04 3.32 -1.26
C VAL A 61 7.12 4.65 -0.53
N VAL A 62 7.48 4.62 0.75
CA VAL A 62 7.45 5.78 1.63
C VAL A 62 8.82 6.08 2.23
N LYS A 63 9.10 7.37 2.43
CA LYS A 63 10.16 7.87 3.29
C LYS A 63 9.54 8.22 4.65
N ARG A 64 10.20 7.81 5.72
CA ARG A 64 9.80 8.05 7.10
C ARG A 64 10.78 8.99 7.78
N ASN A 65 10.36 9.69 8.82
CA ASN A 65 11.24 10.54 9.64
C ASN A 65 11.91 9.78 10.81
N THR A 66 11.61 8.48 10.97
CA THR A 66 12.19 7.57 11.97
C THR A 66 12.73 6.29 11.30
N GLN A 67 13.51 5.49 12.04
CA GLN A 67 14.00 4.21 11.54
C GLN A 67 12.90 3.12 11.56
N PRO A 68 12.88 2.19 10.59
CA PRO A 68 13.64 2.24 9.33
C PRO A 68 13.14 3.37 8.41
N ARG A 69 14.07 4.07 7.75
CA ARG A 69 13.81 5.31 6.96
C ARG A 69 12.98 5.09 5.70
N PHE A 70 13.01 3.89 5.12
CA PHE A 70 12.29 3.56 3.89
C PHE A 70 11.50 2.27 4.09
N GLN A 71 10.26 2.26 3.67
CA GLN A 71 9.37 1.10 3.74
C GLN A 71 8.45 1.09 2.52
N PHE A 72 7.82 -0.05 2.25
CA PHE A 72 6.65 -0.11 1.39
C PHE A 72 5.42 -0.41 2.25
N ILE A 73 4.27 0.13 1.86
CA ILE A 73 2.97 -0.13 2.50
C ILE A 73 2.03 -0.66 1.43
N VAL A 74 1.36 -1.77 1.70
CA VAL A 74 0.33 -2.32 0.80
C VAL A 74 -1.05 -2.11 1.41
N MET A 75 -1.87 -1.33 0.72
CA MET A 75 -3.28 -1.15 1.08
C MET A 75 -4.08 -2.31 0.52
N ASN A 76 -4.21 -3.38 1.31
CA ASN A 76 -4.91 -4.59 0.92
C ASN A 76 -6.41 -4.31 0.67
N ARG A 77 -6.91 -4.75 -0.49
CA ARG A 77 -8.32 -4.62 -0.90
C ARG A 77 -9.15 -5.87 -0.59
N ARG A 78 -8.50 -6.97 -0.18
CA ARG A 78 -9.13 -8.24 0.19
C ARG A 78 -9.59 -8.24 1.65
N SER A 79 -8.86 -7.57 2.55
CA SER A 79 -9.24 -7.40 3.94
C SER A 79 -10.25 -6.26 4.09
N THR A 80 -11.39 -6.55 4.70
CA THR A 80 -12.36 -5.53 5.14
C THR A 80 -12.00 -4.94 6.52
N GLY A 81 -10.97 -5.50 7.17
CA GLY A 81 -10.34 -4.98 8.38
C GLY A 81 -9.09 -4.15 8.04
N MET A 82 -8.82 -3.15 8.87
CA MET A 82 -7.75 -2.15 8.74
C MET A 82 -6.35 -2.74 9.00
N ASP A 83 -6.06 -3.91 8.45
CA ASP A 83 -4.79 -4.61 8.65
C ASP A 83 -3.88 -4.25 7.48
N ALA A 84 -3.13 -3.16 7.64
CA ALA A 84 -1.98 -2.89 6.79
C ALA A 84 -0.86 -3.85 7.20
N GLU A 85 -0.45 -4.74 6.29
CA GLU A 85 0.80 -5.48 6.47
C GLU A 85 1.96 -4.52 6.13
N LEU A 86 2.80 -4.27 7.13
CA LEU A 86 4.05 -3.51 7.02
C LEU A 86 5.16 -4.40 6.42
#